data_AF-A0A5B3GKC7-F1
#
_entry.id   AF-A0A5B3GKC7-F1
#
_cell.length_a   1.000
_cell.length_b   1.000
_cell.length_c   1.000
_cell.angle_alpha   90.00
_cell.angle_beta   90.00
_cell.angle_gamma   90.00
#
_symmetry.space_group_name_H-M   'P 1'
#
loop_
_entity.id
_entity.type
_entity.pdbx_description
1 polymer ?
#
loop_
_entity_poly.entity_id
_entity_poly.type
_entity_poly.pdbx_seq_one_letter_code
_entity_poly.pdbx_strand_id
1 'polypeptide(L)' 'MRLRRTLLTLALAAAVFGAAASAQTPADRVDPFIGTTNFGTANPGAVTPHGMMSVVPFNVMGSEENVYDKDA' A
#
# COMPACT_ATOMS: atom_id res chain seq x y z
N MET A 1 13.59 32.43 -34.45
CA MET A 1 12.38 31.58 -34.51
C MET A 1 12.63 30.09 -34.23
N ARG A 2 13.76 29.50 -34.65
CA ARG A 2 14.09 28.09 -34.38
C ARG A 2 14.17 27.78 -32.87
N LEU A 3 14.93 28.58 -32.10
CA LEU A 3 15.10 28.37 -30.66
C LEU A 3 13.77 28.35 -29.86
N ARG A 4 12.84 29.28 -30.13
CA ARG A 4 11.52 29.29 -29.47
C ARG A 4 10.70 28.03 -29.78
N ARG A 5 10.74 27.54 -31.02
CA ARG A 5 10.08 26.29 -31.41
C ARG A 5 10.72 25.09 -30.71
N THR A 6 12.05 25.05 -30.64
CA THR A 6 12.78 23.98 -29.93
C THR A 6 12.45 23.94 -28.44
N LEU A 7 12.37 25.11 -27.79
CA LEU A 7 12.00 25.22 -26.37
C LEU A 7 10.56 24.76 -26.12
N LEU A 8 9.62 25.14 -26.99
CA LEU A 8 8.23 24.71 -26.89
C LEU A 8 8.08 23.20 -27.10
N THR A 9 8.82 22.60 -28.04
CA THR A 9 8.81 21.15 -28.24
C THR A 9 9.42 20.39 -27.07
N LEU A 10 10.46 20.93 -26.43
CA LEU A 10 11.07 20.35 -25.23
C LEU A 10 10.12 20.41 -24.02
N ALA A 11 9.45 21.55 -23.82
CA ALA A 11 8.47 21.71 -22.75
C ALA A 11 7.28 20.75 -22.93
N LEU A 12 6.81 20.58 -24.18
CA LEU A 12 5.74 19.63 -24.48
C LEU A 12 6.17 18.17 -24.24
N ALA A 13 7.39 17.80 -24.64
CA ALA A 13 7.94 16.48 -24.35
C ALA A 13 8.06 16.24 -22.82
N ALA A 14 8.58 17.22 -22.08
CA ALA A 14 8.69 17.12 -20.63
C ALA A 14 7.32 16.98 -19.93
N ALA A 15 6.29 17.67 -20.42
CA ALA A 15 4.93 17.56 -19.88
C ALA A 15 4.31 16.18 -20.15
N VAL A 16 4.49 15.63 -21.36
CA VAL A 16 3.93 14.33 -21.76
C VAL A 16 4.64 13.16 -21.05
N PHE A 17 5.98 13.21 -20.94
CA PHE A 17 6.76 12.11 -20.36
C PHE A 17 7.02 12.26 -18.85
N GLY A 18 6.93 13.48 -18.29
CA GLY A 18 7.10 13.73 -16.86
C GLY A 18 5.96 13.21 -16.00
N ALA A 19 4.74 13.11 -16.54
CA ALA A 19 3.58 12.57 -15.82
C ALA A 19 3.70 11.07 -15.52
N ALA A 20 4.42 10.31 -16.36
CA ALA A 20 4.68 8.89 -16.14
C ALA A 20 5.66 8.60 -14.98
N ALA A 21 6.31 9.65 -14.45
CA ALA A 21 7.21 9.54 -13.31
C ALA A 21 6.50 9.62 -11.94
N SER A 22 5.16 9.70 -11.89
CA SER A 22 4.41 9.42 -10.66
C SER A 22 4.49 7.91 -10.38
N ALA A 23 5.66 7.47 -9.94
CA ALA A 23 5.98 6.08 -9.68
C ALA A 23 5.18 5.55 -8.48
N GLN A 24 4.92 4.23 -8.52
CA GLN A 24 4.38 3.49 -7.39
C GLN A 24 5.17 3.80 -6.13
N THR A 25 4.47 4.12 -5.05
CA THR A 25 5.09 4.35 -3.75
C THR A 25 5.64 3.03 -3.21
N PRO A 26 6.64 3.05 -2.31
CA PRO A 26 7.05 1.83 -1.62
C PRO A 26 5.88 1.11 -0.92
N ALA A 27 4.86 1.84 -0.48
CA ALA A 27 3.67 1.28 0.15
C ALA A 27 2.84 0.41 -0.82
N ASP A 28 2.86 0.71 -2.12
CA ASP A 28 2.14 -0.07 -3.15
C ASP A 28 2.69 -1.49 -3.31
N ARG A 29 3.87 -1.79 -2.75
CA ARG A 29 4.48 -3.12 -2.74
C ARG A 29 4.19 -3.91 -1.47
N VAL A 30 3.50 -3.33 -0.50
CA VAL A 30 3.18 -3.98 0.77
C VAL A 30 1.86 -4.73 0.63
N ASP A 31 1.87 -6.03 0.97
CA ASP A 31 0.67 -6.83 1.17
C ASP A 31 0.48 -7.09 2.67
N PRO A 32 -0.47 -6.40 3.34
CA PRO A 32 -0.74 -6.57 4.77
C PRO A 32 -1.27 -7.96 5.15
N PHE A 33 -1.67 -8.79 4.18
CA PHE A 33 -2.20 -10.13 4.45
C PHE A 33 -1.10 -11.20 4.58
N ILE A 34 0.13 -10.91 4.14
CA ILE A 34 1.26 -11.83 4.33
C ILE A 34 1.51 -12.04 5.82
N GLY A 35 1.46 -13.30 6.26
CA GLY A 35 1.65 -13.67 7.67
C GLY A 35 0.40 -13.57 8.55
N THR A 36 -0.80 -13.42 7.96
CA THR A 36 -2.08 -13.41 8.70
C THR A 36 -2.76 -14.78 8.81
N THR A 37 -2.23 -15.82 8.16
CA THR A 37 -2.76 -17.19 8.16
C THR A 37 -1.73 -18.20 8.69
N ASN A 38 -2.11 -19.47 8.86
CA ASN A 38 -1.22 -20.57 9.26
C ASN A 38 -0.39 -20.27 10.54
N PHE A 39 -1.05 -19.77 11.58
CA PHE A 39 -0.41 -19.37 12.85
C PHE A 39 0.58 -18.21 12.75
N GLY A 40 0.55 -17.47 11.64
CA GLY A 40 1.26 -16.19 11.53
C GLY A 40 0.73 -15.17 12.55
N THR A 41 1.61 -14.26 12.96
CA THR A 41 1.34 -13.30 14.04
C THR A 41 1.23 -11.86 13.53
N ALA A 42 1.12 -11.66 12.22
CA ALA A 42 0.95 -10.34 11.61
C ALA A 42 -0.53 -9.92 11.58
N ASN A 43 -0.76 -8.61 11.55
CA ASN A 43 -2.09 -8.00 11.56
C ASN A 43 -2.29 -7.09 10.33
N PRO A 44 -3.37 -7.25 9.54
CA PRO A 44 -3.55 -6.52 8.28
C PRO A 44 -4.12 -5.11 8.45
N GLY A 45 -4.36 -4.69 9.69
CA GLY A 45 -5.05 -3.44 10.01
C GLY A 45 -4.18 -2.20 9.89
N ALA A 46 -4.83 -1.04 9.88
CA ALA A 46 -4.14 0.24 9.74
C ALA A 46 -3.29 0.56 10.97
N VAL A 47 -2.06 1.00 10.74
CA VAL A 47 -1.11 1.46 11.75
C VAL A 47 -0.14 2.44 11.11
N THR A 48 0.30 3.46 11.85
CA THR A 48 1.41 4.33 11.41
C THR A 48 2.76 3.68 11.71
N PRO A 49 3.86 4.07 11.05
CA PRO A 49 5.19 3.62 11.45
C PRO A 49 5.42 3.84 12.95
N HIS A 50 5.67 2.75 13.69
CA HIS A 50 5.85 2.75 15.15
C HIS A 50 4.67 3.32 15.97
N GLY A 51 3.45 3.30 15.40
CA GLY A 51 2.26 3.75 16.10
C GLY A 51 1.94 2.89 17.33
N MET A 52 1.47 3.52 18.40
CA MET A 52 1.02 2.81 19.61
C MET A 52 -0.38 2.19 19.47
N MET A 53 -1.12 2.56 18.43
CA MET A 53 -2.48 2.09 18.17
C MET A 53 -2.54 1.42 16.80
N SER A 54 -3.19 0.26 16.74
CA SER A 54 -3.48 -0.46 15.50
C SER A 54 -4.97 -0.77 15.43
N VAL A 55 -5.59 -0.46 14.30
CA VAL A 55 -7.02 -0.71 14.06
C VAL A 55 -7.13 -1.93 13.16
N VAL A 56 -7.45 -3.08 13.76
CA VAL A 56 -7.38 -4.40 13.11
C VAL A 56 -8.72 -5.14 13.22
N PRO A 57 -9.10 -5.94 12.23
CA PRO A 57 -10.19 -6.89 12.38
C PRO A 57 -9.80 -7.98 13.39
N PHE A 58 -10.80 -8.52 14.08
CA PHE A 58 -10.63 -9.60 15.05
C PHE A 58 -11.45 -10.80 14.61
N ASN A 59 -10.78 -11.81 14.07
CA ASN A 59 -11.40 -12.90 13.32
C ASN A 59 -11.38 -14.25 14.05
N VAL A 60 -11.08 -14.29 15.34
CA VAL A 60 -10.99 -15.52 16.16
C VAL A 60 -12.19 -15.73 17.09
N MET A 61 -13.19 -14.84 17.03
CA MET A 61 -14.42 -14.94 17.83
C MET A 61 -15.67 -15.01 16.95
N GLY A 62 -16.69 -15.71 17.43
CA GLY A 62 -18.08 -15.50 17.00
C GLY A 62 -18.47 -16.06 15.62
N SER A 63 -17.68 -16.97 15.04
CA SER A 63 -18.04 -17.68 13.81
C SER A 63 -18.20 -19.17 14.07
N GLU A 64 -19.22 -19.80 13.48
CA GLU A 64 -19.38 -21.27 13.48
C GLU A 64 -18.23 -21.98 12.74
N GLU A 65 -17.51 -21.27 11.86
CA GLU A 65 -16.37 -21.79 11.10
C GLU A 65 -15.05 -21.76 11.88
N ASN A 66 -14.97 -20.97 12.97
CA ASN A 66 -13.78 -20.88 13.79
C ASN A 66 -13.80 -21.95 14.88
N VAL A 67 -13.04 -23.02 14.66
CA VAL A 67 -12.92 -24.15 15.59
C VAL A 67 -12.16 -23.78 16.87
N TYR A 68 -11.25 -22.80 16.79
CA TYR A 68 -10.40 -22.39 17.91
C TYR A 68 -10.74 -20.97 18.35
N ASP A 69 -11.07 -20.82 19.63
CA ASP A 69 -11.14 -19.53 20.30
C ASP A 69 -9.72 -18.96 20.48
N LYS A 70 -9.59 -17.65 20.57
CA LYS A 70 -8.33 -16.97 20.88
C LYS A 70 -7.66 -17.50 22.15
N ASP A 71 -8.47 -17.80 23.17
CA ASP A 71 -8.01 -18.14 24.52
C ASP A 71 -8.14 -19.65 24.83
N ALA A 72 -8.42 -20.49 23.81
CA ALA A 72 -8.52 -21.95 23.94
C ALA A 72 -7.16 -22.66 23.95
#